data_AF-A0A2U3C3G6-F1
#
_entry.id   AF-A0A2U3C3G6-F1
#
_cell.length_a   1.000
_cell.length_b   1.000
_cell.length_c   1.000
_cell.angle_alpha   90.00
_cell.angle_beta   90.00
_cell.angle_gamma   90.00
#
_symmetry.space_group_name_H-M   'P 1'
#
loop_
_entity.id
_entity.type
_entity.pdbx_description
1 polymer ?
#
loop_
_entity_poly.entity_id
_entity_poly.type
_entity_poly.pdbx_seq_one_letter_code
_entity_poly.pdbx_strand_id
1 'polypeptide(L)'
;MEPQLAALATSGATTPVGLMVSDGWAQARRRIAALFGRGDAARAEDAAGELERSRTELTLASDAGDADAVAAIRGEWEADLRRLVRRDPDAVAELRALVEEFGPRVGGVHNEISGSARVTGTVVQAHTVTGLTLPSPRA
;
A
#
# COMPACT_ATOMS: atom_id res chain seq x y z
N MET A 1 0.89 -15.81 -14.85
CA MET A 1 -0.41 -15.26 -14.41
C MET A 1 -0.50 -15.18 -12.89
N GLU A 2 -0.26 -16.26 -12.13
CA GLU A 2 -0.23 -16.21 -10.65
C GLU A 2 0.78 -15.25 -10.00
N PRO A 3 2.03 -15.08 -10.48
CA PRO A 3 2.98 -14.15 -9.85
C PRO A 3 2.58 -12.67 -10.02
N GLN A 4 1.88 -12.33 -11.10
CA GLN A 4 1.36 -10.97 -11.31
C GLN A 4 0.17 -10.67 -10.40
N LEU A 5 -0.69 -11.66 -10.13
CA LEU A 5 -1.82 -11.54 -9.20
C LEU A 5 -1.33 -11.44 -7.74
N ALA A 6 -0.30 -12.20 -7.38
CA ALA A 6 0.32 -12.09 -6.06
C ALA A 6 0.97 -10.72 -5.84
N ALA A 7 1.72 -10.22 -6.83
CA ALA A 7 2.33 -8.89 -6.76
C ALA A 7 1.29 -7.76 -6.69
N LEU A 8 0.17 -7.88 -7.43
CA LEU A 8 -0.94 -6.93 -7.37
C LEU A 8 -1.66 -6.96 -6.02
N ALA A 9 -1.84 -8.15 -5.44
CA ALA A 9 -2.45 -8.31 -4.11
C ALA A 9 -1.53 -7.75 -3.01
N THR A 10 -0.22 -7.98 -3.09
CA THR A 10 0.75 -7.38 -2.18
C THR A 10 0.78 -5.86 -2.32
N SER A 11 0.82 -5.32 -3.55
CA SER A 11 0.79 -3.88 -3.82
C SER A 11 -0.51 -3.22 -3.34
N GLY A 12 -1.65 -3.88 -3.61
CA GLY A 12 -2.98 -3.47 -3.15
C GLY A 12 -3.21 -3.59 -1.64
N ALA A 13 -2.36 -4.34 -0.91
CA ALA A 13 -2.38 -4.42 0.54
C ALA A 13 -1.41 -3.44 1.23
N THR A 14 -0.34 -3.01 0.56
CA THR A 14 0.51 -1.88 1.00
C THR A 14 -0.11 -0.50 0.77
N THR A 15 -0.98 -0.39 -0.24
CA THR A 15 -1.64 0.85 -0.65
C THR A 15 -2.59 1.44 0.41
N PRO A 16 -3.42 0.64 1.14
CA PRO A 16 -4.29 1.12 2.19
C PRO A 16 -3.54 1.78 3.35
N VAL A 17 -2.38 1.25 3.76
CA VAL A 17 -1.58 1.82 4.87
C VAL A 17 -1.10 3.24 4.56
N GLY A 18 -0.64 3.49 3.34
CA GLY A 18 -0.25 4.84 2.89
C GLY A 18 -1.42 5.78 2.66
N LEU A 19 -2.59 5.25 2.25
CA LEU A 19 -3.78 6.05 2.00
C LEU A 19 -4.56 6.39 3.25
N MET A 20 -4.58 5.52 4.26
CA MET A 20 -5.32 5.66 5.51
C MET A 20 -4.87 6.88 6.34
N VAL A 21 -3.65 7.37 6.11
CA VAL A 21 -3.09 8.60 6.70
C VAL A 21 -3.09 9.81 5.75
N SER A 22 -3.63 9.63 4.54
CA SER A 22 -3.72 10.68 3.52
C SER A 22 -5.16 11.19 3.36
N ASP A 23 -5.32 12.40 2.85
CA ASP A 23 -6.63 12.96 2.46
C ASP A 23 -7.35 12.10 1.39
N GLY A 24 -6.65 11.16 0.74
CA GLY A 24 -7.18 10.23 -0.25
C GLY A 24 -7.98 9.04 0.31
N TRP A 25 -7.93 8.77 1.62
CA TRP A 25 -8.62 7.61 2.23
C TRP A 25 -10.11 7.58 1.93
N ALA A 26 -10.80 8.71 2.10
CA ALA A 26 -12.25 8.77 1.92
C ALA A 26 -12.68 8.42 0.49
N GLN A 27 -11.86 8.75 -0.51
CA GLN A 27 -12.11 8.42 -1.91
C GLN A 27 -11.77 6.96 -2.21
N ALA A 28 -10.63 6.47 -1.69
CA ALA A 28 -10.21 5.08 -1.82
C ALA A 28 -11.23 4.12 -1.19
N ARG A 29 -11.67 4.41 0.05
CA ARG A 29 -12.68 3.63 0.77
C ARG A 29 -13.96 3.45 -0.04
N ARG A 30 -14.49 4.53 -0.61
CA ARG A 30 -15.71 4.47 -1.43
C ARG A 30 -15.56 3.53 -2.62
N ARG A 31 -14.43 3.57 -3.32
CA ARG A 31 -14.23 2.71 -4.49
C ARG A 31 -13.90 1.27 -4.13
N ILE A 32 -13.14 1.02 -3.07
CA ILE A 32 -12.89 -0.34 -2.57
C ILE A 32 -14.21 -0.95 -2.07
N ALA A 33 -15.02 -0.19 -1.32
CA ALA A 33 -16.36 -0.62 -0.92
C ALA A 33 -17.25 -0.95 -2.13
N ALA A 34 -17.25 -0.12 -3.18
CA ALA A 34 -17.97 -0.40 -4.42
C ALA A 34 -17.46 -1.68 -5.12
N LEU A 35 -16.14 -1.91 -5.11
CA LEU A 35 -15.51 -3.10 -5.66
C LEU A 35 -15.97 -4.38 -4.92
N PHE A 36 -16.10 -4.36 -3.60
CA PHE A 36 -16.63 -5.48 -2.83
C PHE A 36 -18.16 -5.61 -2.94
N GLY A 37 -18.87 -4.48 -3.08
CA GLY A 37 -20.32 -4.43 -3.23
C GLY A 37 -20.83 -4.90 -4.59
N ARG A 38 -20.04 -4.77 -5.68
CA ARG A 38 -20.40 -5.20 -7.05
C ARG A 38 -21.80 -4.76 -7.49
N GLY A 39 -22.16 -3.50 -7.16
CA GLY A 39 -23.46 -2.91 -7.48
C GLY A 39 -24.57 -3.14 -6.44
N ASP A 40 -24.30 -3.93 -5.40
CA ASP A 40 -25.16 -4.08 -4.22
C ASP A 40 -24.76 -3.05 -3.16
N ALA A 41 -25.66 -2.09 -2.91
CA ALA A 41 -25.42 -0.99 -1.97
C ALA A 41 -25.27 -1.46 -0.52
N ALA A 42 -26.00 -2.51 -0.11
CA ALA A 42 -25.91 -3.03 1.26
C ALA A 42 -24.53 -3.68 1.49
N ARG A 43 -24.06 -4.49 0.53
CA ARG A 43 -22.72 -5.06 0.60
C ARG A 43 -21.60 -4.02 0.53
N ALA A 44 -21.82 -2.94 -0.22
CA ALA A 44 -20.86 -1.84 -0.27
C ALA A 44 -20.74 -1.14 1.10
N GLU A 45 -21.86 -0.88 1.79
CA GLU A 45 -21.85 -0.30 3.14
C GLU A 45 -21.20 -1.24 4.17
N ASP A 46 -21.48 -2.55 4.11
CA ASP A 46 -20.84 -3.53 4.98
C ASP A 46 -19.31 -3.55 4.79
N ALA A 47 -18.86 -3.55 3.52
CA ALA A 47 -17.44 -3.49 3.18
C ALA A 47 -16.79 -2.17 3.61
N ALA A 48 -17.51 -1.06 3.50
CA ALA A 48 -17.07 0.25 3.99
C ALA A 48 -16.88 0.26 5.52
N GLY A 49 -17.76 -0.40 6.27
CA GLY A 49 -17.64 -0.54 7.72
C GLY A 49 -16.45 -1.40 8.15
N GLU A 50 -16.20 -2.51 7.45
CA GLU A 50 -15.02 -3.35 7.67
C GLU A 50 -13.71 -2.57 7.40
N LEU A 51 -13.66 -1.82 6.30
CA LEU A 51 -12.52 -0.96 5.96
C LEU A 51 -12.21 0.07 7.06
N GLU A 52 -13.22 0.67 7.68
CA GLU A 52 -13.02 1.68 8.74
C GLU A 52 -12.59 1.03 10.08
N ARG A 53 -13.09 -0.17 10.39
CA ARG A 53 -12.60 -0.96 11.53
C ARG A 53 -11.14 -1.34 11.37
N SER A 54 -10.79 -1.93 10.23
CA SER A 54 -9.41 -2.28 9.88
C SER A 54 -8.48 -1.06 9.93
N ARG A 55 -8.94 0.12 9.48
CA ARG A 55 -8.16 1.37 9.59
C ARG A 55 -7.87 1.76 11.03
N THR A 56 -8.89 1.67 11.90
CA THR A 56 -8.75 2.00 13.32
C THR A 56 -7.71 1.09 13.97
N GLU A 57 -7.81 -0.22 13.74
CA GLU A 57 -6.87 -1.23 14.25
C GLU A 57 -5.45 -1.00 13.72
N LEU A 58 -5.31 -0.70 12.43
CA LEU A 58 -4.02 -0.42 11.81
C LEU A 58 -3.38 0.86 12.36
N THR A 59 -4.18 1.87 12.68
CA THR A 59 -3.71 3.12 13.28
C THR A 59 -3.18 2.87 14.69
N LEU A 60 -3.93 2.12 15.51
CA LEU A 60 -3.50 1.72 16.85
C LEU A 60 -2.22 0.87 16.83
N ALA A 61 -2.12 -0.10 15.91
CA ALA A 61 -0.93 -0.92 15.75
C ALA A 61 0.29 -0.09 15.32
N SER A 62 0.10 0.89 14.42
CA SER A 62 1.16 1.79 13.98
C SER A 62 1.65 2.70 15.11
N ASP A 63 0.74 3.29 15.88
CA ASP A 63 1.06 4.14 17.03
C ASP A 63 1.78 3.35 18.13
N ALA A 64 1.45 2.06 18.29
CA ALA A 64 2.10 1.15 19.22
C ALA A 64 3.45 0.60 18.70
N GLY A 65 3.79 0.83 17.43
CA GLY A 65 4.98 0.24 16.79
C GLY A 65 4.89 -1.28 16.60
N ASP A 66 3.68 -1.85 16.59
CA ASP A 66 3.42 -3.27 16.45
C ASP A 66 3.41 -3.68 14.96
N ALA A 67 4.60 -3.98 14.45
CA ALA A 67 4.80 -4.38 13.06
C ALA A 67 4.10 -5.71 12.70
N ASP A 68 3.93 -6.61 13.68
CA ASP A 68 3.29 -7.91 13.46
C ASP A 68 1.79 -7.76 13.30
N ALA A 69 1.14 -6.91 14.12
CA ALA A 69 -0.27 -6.57 13.98
C ALA A 69 -0.55 -5.87 12.63
N VAL A 70 0.31 -4.94 12.22
CA VAL A 70 0.20 -4.30 10.89
C VAL A 70 0.32 -5.33 9.76
N ALA A 71 1.24 -6.30 9.88
CA ALA A 71 1.41 -7.35 8.88
C ALA A 71 0.23 -8.32 8.82
N ALA A 72 -0.38 -8.64 9.97
CA ALA A 72 -1.56 -9.50 10.07
C ALA A 72 -2.77 -8.87 9.35
N ILE A 73 -3.10 -7.62 9.69
CA ILE A 73 -4.21 -6.87 9.06
C ILE A 73 -3.99 -6.79 7.54
N ARG A 74 -2.76 -6.53 7.10
CA ARG A 74 -2.42 -6.53 5.66
C ARG A 74 -2.68 -7.89 5.00
N GLY A 75 -2.30 -8.98 5.67
CA GLY A 75 -2.48 -10.34 5.16
C GLY A 75 -3.95 -10.73 4.98
N GLU A 76 -4.83 -10.28 5.87
CA GLU A 76 -6.27 -10.52 5.80
C GLU A 76 -6.88 -9.89 4.54
N TRP A 77 -6.60 -8.61 4.30
CA TRP A 77 -7.04 -7.91 3.11
C TRP A 77 -6.46 -8.51 1.82
N GLU A 78 -5.20 -8.95 1.85
CA GLU A 78 -4.60 -9.64 0.70
C GLU A 78 -5.36 -10.94 0.37
N ALA A 79 -5.78 -11.70 1.39
CA ALA A 79 -6.58 -12.90 1.21
C ALA A 79 -7.98 -12.60 0.65
N ASP A 80 -8.62 -11.53 1.12
CA ASP A 80 -9.95 -11.10 0.66
C ASP A 80 -9.94 -10.59 -0.78
N LEU A 81 -8.96 -9.77 -1.15
CA LEU A 81 -8.78 -9.33 -2.53
C LEU A 81 -8.55 -10.53 -3.45
N ARG A 82 -7.69 -11.48 -3.05
CA ARG A 82 -7.48 -12.72 -3.82
C ARG A 82 -8.75 -13.55 -3.96
N ARG A 83 -9.59 -13.62 -2.92
CA ARG A 83 -10.92 -14.27 -3.00
C ARG A 83 -11.83 -13.55 -3.99
N LEU A 84 -11.83 -12.21 -3.97
CA LEU A 84 -12.63 -11.39 -4.86
C LEU A 84 -12.27 -11.60 -6.33
N VAL A 85 -11.00 -11.44 -6.70
CA VAL A 85 -10.57 -11.61 -8.10
C VAL A 85 -10.70 -13.04 -8.62
N ARG A 86 -10.70 -14.05 -7.74
CA ARG A 86 -11.02 -15.43 -8.15
C ARG A 86 -12.50 -15.62 -8.45
N ARG A 87 -13.38 -14.93 -7.71
CA ARG A 87 -14.83 -15.01 -7.89
C ARG A 87 -15.30 -14.17 -9.07
N ASP A 88 -14.66 -13.03 -9.29
CA ASP A 88 -15.02 -12.06 -10.32
C ASP A 88 -13.76 -11.58 -11.06
N PRO A 89 -13.50 -12.10 -12.27
CA PRO A 89 -12.37 -11.68 -13.08
C PRO A 89 -12.41 -10.20 -13.51
N ASP A 90 -13.60 -9.58 -13.60
CA ASP A 90 -13.74 -8.17 -13.98
C ASP A 90 -13.26 -7.25 -12.86
N ALA A 91 -13.32 -7.72 -11.61
CA ALA A 91 -12.75 -7.03 -10.46
C ALA A 91 -11.22 -6.82 -10.58
N VAL A 92 -10.52 -7.57 -11.43
CA VAL A 92 -9.09 -7.40 -11.67
C VAL A 92 -8.79 -6.05 -12.32
N ALA A 93 -9.60 -5.63 -13.30
CA ALA A 93 -9.38 -4.37 -14.00
C ALA A 93 -9.63 -3.18 -13.08
N GLU A 94 -10.70 -3.24 -12.28
CA GLU A 94 -11.03 -2.22 -11.29
C GLU A 94 -9.99 -2.15 -10.16
N LEU A 95 -9.49 -3.29 -9.69
CA LEU A 95 -8.41 -3.34 -8.70
C LEU A 95 -7.11 -2.73 -9.24
N ARG A 96 -6.77 -2.97 -10.52
CA ARG A 96 -5.61 -2.33 -11.15
C ARG A 96 -5.77 -0.81 -11.22
N ALA A 97 -6.94 -0.32 -11.64
CA ALA A 97 -7.20 1.11 -11.70
C ALA A 97 -7.08 1.77 -10.32
N LEU A 98 -7.53 1.09 -9.26
CA LEU A 98 -7.35 1.56 -7.88
C LEU A 98 -5.88 1.62 -7.46
N VAL A 99 -5.10 0.60 -7.79
CA VAL A 99 -3.65 0.58 -7.50
C VAL A 99 -2.90 1.63 -8.32
N GLU A 100 -3.29 1.90 -9.56
CA GLU A 100 -2.67 2.97 -10.36
C GLU A 100 -3.02 4.38 -9.85
N GLU A 101 -4.26 4.59 -9.42
CA GLU A 101 -4.74 5.89 -8.95
C GLU A 101 -4.23 6.22 -7.55
N PHE A 102 -4.21 5.24 -6.65
CA PHE A 102 -3.94 5.46 -5.24
C PHE A 102 -2.72 4.73 -4.70
N GLY A 103 -2.16 3.79 -5.47
CA GLY A 103 -0.91 3.15 -5.09
C GLY A 103 0.19 4.19 -4.96
N PRO A 104 1.20 3.93 -4.11
CA PRO A 104 2.41 4.74 -4.13
C PRO A 104 2.90 4.76 -5.58
N ARG A 105 3.01 5.96 -6.17
CA ARG A 105 3.58 6.09 -7.51
C ARG A 105 4.89 5.33 -7.47
N VAL A 106 5.00 4.24 -8.23
CA VAL A 106 6.24 3.47 -8.35
C VAL A 106 7.20 4.31 -9.21
N GLY A 107 7.55 5.50 -8.73
CA GLY A 107 8.75 6.21 -9.12
C GLY A 107 9.89 5.47 -8.43
N GLY A 108 10.45 4.48 -9.12
CA GLY A 108 11.75 3.96 -8.73
C GLY A 108 12.72 5.12 -8.56
N VAL A 109 13.57 5.07 -7.54
CA VAL A 109 14.57 6.10 -7.33
C VAL A 109 15.51 6.09 -8.54
N HIS A 110 15.40 7.10 -9.39
CA HIS A 110 16.28 7.33 -10.52
C HIS A 110 17.22 8.47 -10.16
N ASN A 111 18.52 8.18 -10.08
CA ASN A 111 19.55 9.18 -9.80
C ASN A 111 20.57 9.14 -10.93
N GLU A 112 20.82 10.29 -11.53
CA GLU A 112 21.86 10.50 -12.52
C GLU A 112 23.01 11.24 -11.82
N ILE A 113 24.11 10.54 -11.55
CA ILE A 113 25.30 11.13 -10.92
C ILE A 113 26.21 11.65 -12.03
N SER A 114 26.01 12.92 -12.40
CA SER A 114 26.74 13.55 -13.49
C SER A 114 27.78 14.55 -12.96
N GLY A 115 29.06 14.26 -13.22
CA GLY A 115 30.21 15.10 -12.88
C GLY A 115 31.49 14.55 -13.51
N SER A 116 32.40 15.42 -13.95
CA SER A 116 33.68 15.04 -14.58
C SER A 116 34.75 14.56 -13.60
N ALA A 117 34.51 14.73 -12.29
CA ALA A 117 35.36 14.22 -11.23
C ALA A 117 34.90 12.80 -10.84
N ARG A 118 35.85 11.86 -10.79
CA ARG A 118 35.62 10.50 -10.29
C ARG A 118 35.01 10.59 -8.88
N VAL A 119 33.81 10.06 -8.69
CA VAL A 119 33.22 9.88 -7.36
C VAL A 119 34.13 8.92 -6.58
N THR A 120 34.84 9.43 -5.58
CA THR A 120 35.77 8.64 -4.75
C THR A 120 35.19 8.23 -3.40
N GLY A 121 33.95 8.64 -3.09
CA GLY A 121 33.25 8.32 -1.84
C GLY A 121 32.08 7.34 -2.01
N THR A 122 31.58 6.81 -0.89
CA THR A 122 30.39 5.94 -0.87
C THR A 122 29.14 6.72 -1.21
N VAL A 123 28.42 6.26 -2.23
CA VAL A 123 27.07 6.75 -2.56
C VAL A 123 26.05 5.80 -1.97
N VAL A 124 25.14 6.34 -1.15
CA VAL A 124 23.99 5.60 -0.65
C VAL A 124 22.74 6.17 -1.28
N GLN A 125 22.00 5.32 -2.00
CA GLN A 125 20.71 5.65 -2.57
C GLN A 125 19.64 4.80 -1.88
N ALA A 126 18.62 5.46 -1.32
CA ALA A 126 17.52 4.77 -0.66
C ALA A 126 16.19 5.49 -0.96
N HIS A 127 15.13 4.70 -1.11
CA HIS A 127 13.77 5.23 -1.33
C HIS A 127 13.11 5.67 -0.03
N THR A 128 13.26 4.87 1.03
CA THR A 128 12.78 5.19 2.37
C THR A 128 13.81 4.68 3.36
N VAL A 129 14.12 5.50 4.35
CA VAL A 129 15.09 5.20 5.40
C VAL A 129 14.42 5.49 6.73
N THR A 130 14.33 4.48 7.61
CA THR A 130 13.78 4.61 8.96
C THR A 130 14.83 4.19 10.00
N GLY A 131 14.81 4.84 11.17
CA GLY A 131 15.69 4.50 12.29
C GLY A 131 17.18 4.83 12.12
N LEU A 132 17.53 5.73 11.19
CA LEU A 132 18.93 5.96 10.86
C LEU A 132 19.62 6.88 11.88
N THR A 133 20.66 6.38 12.52
CA THR A 133 21.53 7.14 13.43
C THR A 133 22.84 7.46 12.70
N LEU A 134 23.01 8.71 12.26
CA LEU A 134 24.27 9.14 11.64
C LEU A 134 25.30 9.51 12.71
N PRO A 135 26.52 8.96 12.66
CA PRO A 135 27.60 9.43 13.51
C PRO A 135 27.98 10.87 13.15
N SER A 136 28.32 11.67 14.16
CA SER A 136 28.81 13.03 13.95
C SER A 136 30.08 13.02 13.10
N PRO A 137 30.24 13.96 12.16
CA PRO A 137 31.45 14.02 11.34
C PRO A 137 32.66 14.22 12.23
N ARG A 138 33.69 13.40 12.03
CA ARG A 138 35.00 13.62 12.65
C ARG A 138 35.71 14.73 11.87
N ALA A 139 36.08 15.79 12.58
CA ALA A 139 36.86 16.92 12.07
C ALA A 139 38.29 16.52 11.72
#